data_AF-D2H1Y4-F1
#
_entry.id   AF-D2H1Y4-F1
#
_cell.length_a   1.000
_cell.length_b   1.000
_cell.length_c   1.000
_cell.angle_alpha   90.00
_cell.angle_beta   90.00
_cell.angle_gamma   90.00
#
_symmetry.space_group_name_H-M   'P 1'
#
loop_
_entity.id
_entity.type
_entity.pdbx_description
1 polymer ?
#
loop_
_entity_poly.entity_id
_entity_poly.type
_entity_poly.pdbx_seq_one_letter_code
_entity_poly.pdbx_strand_id
1 'polypeptide(L)'
;QLLKSTEEPPTPKPKIELPERFRVRPVTPAEKYIKVLPSPPVPKTTQGFIGWRSGVPDLNKCLEHDYEIRSCKGAYAKELGWPKQGVH
;
A
#
# COMPACT_ATOMS: atom_id res chain seq x y z
N GLN A 1 -23.83 36.92 -77.53
CA GLN A 1 -22.44 36.71 -77.11
C GLN A 1 -22.43 36.47 -75.60
N LEU A 2 -21.72 35.45 -75.14
CA LEU A 2 -21.67 35.00 -73.74
C LEU A 2 -21.08 36.10 -72.82
N LEU A 3 -21.84 36.48 -71.79
CA LEU A 3 -21.27 37.17 -70.62
C LEU A 3 -20.50 36.14 -69.79
N LYS A 4 -19.18 36.14 -69.92
CA LYS A 4 -18.26 35.39 -69.05
C LYS A 4 -18.39 35.96 -67.64
N SER A 5 -19.08 35.23 -66.77
CA SER A 5 -19.04 35.43 -65.33
C SER A 5 -17.59 35.25 -64.87
N THR A 6 -16.95 36.37 -64.55
CA THR A 6 -15.58 36.41 -64.05
C THR A 6 -15.67 36.10 -62.57
N GLU A 7 -15.51 34.83 -62.21
CA GLU A 7 -15.50 34.39 -60.81
C GLU A 7 -14.15 34.77 -60.20
N GLU A 8 -14.14 35.84 -59.41
CA GLU A 8 -12.93 36.26 -58.68
C GLU A 8 -12.61 35.25 -57.56
N PRO A 9 -11.33 34.90 -57.37
CA PRO A 9 -10.95 33.91 -56.36
C PRO A 9 -11.27 34.41 -54.94
N PRO A 10 -11.73 33.52 -54.04
CA PRO A 10 -12.10 33.91 -52.69
C PRO A 10 -10.88 34.44 -51.94
N THR A 11 -10.99 35.66 -51.41
CA THR A 11 -9.92 36.31 -50.65
C THR A 11 -9.60 35.50 -49.39
N PRO A 12 -8.30 35.32 -49.05
CA PRO A 12 -7.92 34.56 -47.87
C PRO A 12 -8.40 35.29 -46.62
N LYS A 13 -9.11 34.57 -45.74
CA LYS A 13 -9.66 35.13 -44.51
C LYS A 13 -8.54 35.72 -43.65
N PRO A 14 -8.73 36.93 -43.09
CA PRO A 14 -7.75 37.54 -42.21
C PRO A 14 -7.53 36.65 -40.97
N LYS A 15 -6.27 36.36 -40.67
CA LYS A 15 -5.89 35.64 -39.43
C LYS A 15 -6.06 36.61 -38.27
N ILE A 16 -7.18 36.53 -37.57
CA ILE A 16 -7.44 37.31 -36.36
C ILE A 16 -6.59 36.68 -35.24
N GLU A 17 -5.63 37.43 -34.71
CA GLU A 17 -4.87 36.99 -33.54
C GLU A 17 -5.79 36.97 -32.31
N LEU A 18 -5.79 35.85 -31.57
CA LEU A 18 -6.63 35.71 -30.39
C LEU A 18 -6.11 36.65 -29.28
N PRO A 19 -6.92 37.61 -28.80
CA PRO A 19 -6.51 38.52 -27.74
C PRO A 19 -6.08 37.75 -26.50
N GLU A 20 -5.07 38.27 -25.81
CA GLU A 20 -4.40 37.57 -24.70
C GLU A 20 -5.34 37.17 -23.56
N ARG A 21 -6.39 37.96 -23.32
CA ARG A 21 -7.42 37.67 -22.30
C ARG A 21 -8.26 36.42 -22.59
N PHE A 22 -8.31 35.96 -23.84
CA PHE A 22 -9.01 34.74 -24.24
C PHE A 22 -8.09 33.51 -24.24
N ARG A 23 -6.81 33.66 -23.91
CA ARG A 23 -5.88 32.52 -23.78
C ARG A 23 -6.17 31.78 -22.48
N VAL A 24 -6.60 30.53 -22.59
CA VAL A 24 -6.76 29.64 -21.43
C VAL A 24 -5.40 29.39 -20.81
N ARG A 25 -5.27 29.61 -19.50
CA ARG A 25 -4.03 29.29 -18.80
C ARG A 25 -3.88 27.77 -18.77
N PRO A 26 -2.70 27.22 -19.14
CA PRO A 26 -2.46 25.80 -19.00
C PRO A 26 -2.61 25.42 -17.53
N VAL A 27 -3.43 24.40 -17.28
CA VAL A 27 -3.62 23.85 -15.93
C VAL A 27 -2.27 23.32 -15.46
N THR A 28 -1.86 23.68 -14.25
CA THR A 28 -0.63 23.13 -13.67
C THR A 28 -0.71 21.61 -13.69
N PRO A 29 0.30 20.91 -14.25
CA PRO A 29 0.32 19.45 -14.27
C PRO A 29 0.15 18.90 -12.86
N ALA A 30 -0.71 17.90 -12.70
CA ALA A 30 -0.96 17.24 -11.42
C ALA A 30 0.34 16.71 -10.78
N GLU A 31 1.30 16.31 -11.60
CA GLU A 31 2.66 15.88 -11.23
C GLU A 31 3.40 16.88 -10.33
N LYS A 32 3.10 18.19 -10.45
CA LYS A 32 3.69 19.23 -9.61
C LYS A 32 3.27 19.10 -8.14
N TYR A 33 2.07 18.57 -7.89
CA TYR A 33 1.46 18.50 -6.56
C TYR A 33 1.27 17.07 -6.05
N ILE A 34 1.15 16.09 -6.94
CA ILE A 34 0.99 14.68 -6.62
C ILE A 34 2.33 13.98 -6.78
N LYS A 35 3.03 13.80 -5.66
CA LYS A 35 4.26 13.00 -5.61
C LYS A 35 3.90 11.57 -5.26
N VAL A 36 4.07 10.65 -6.21
CA VAL A 36 3.95 9.21 -5.96
C VAL A 36 5.27 8.73 -5.38
N LEU A 37 5.31 8.56 -4.05
CA LEU A 37 6.44 7.99 -3.34
C LEU A 37 6.19 6.50 -3.06
N PRO A 38 7.24 5.67 -2.92
CA PRO A 38 7.07 4.29 -2.50
C PRO A 38 6.46 4.23 -1.09
N SER A 39 5.72 3.15 -0.81
CA SER A 39 5.19 2.91 0.53
C SER A 39 6.30 2.76 1.56
N PRO A 40 6.08 3.22 2.81
CA PRO A 40 7.00 2.99 3.91
C PRO A 40 7.16 1.49 4.18
N PRO A 41 8.29 1.07 4.77
CA PRO A 41 8.51 -0.32 5.14
C PRO A 41 7.46 -0.79 6.16
N VAL A 42 7.11 -2.07 6.08
CA VAL A 42 6.18 -2.70 7.03
C VAL A 42 6.76 -2.59 8.44
N PRO A 43 6.00 -2.09 9.43
CA PRO A 43 6.52 -1.94 10.78
C PRO A 43 6.82 -3.31 11.39
N LYS A 44 7.94 -3.39 12.12
CA LYS A 44 8.35 -4.60 12.85
C LYS A 44 7.34 -5.01 13.94
N THR A 45 6.37 -4.15 14.24
CA THR A 45 5.30 -4.38 15.22
C THR A 45 4.05 -5.04 14.64
N THR A 46 4.03 -5.34 13.33
CA THR A 46 2.90 -6.07 12.73
C THR A 46 2.78 -7.46 13.34
N GLN A 47 1.55 -7.95 13.46
CA GLN A 47 1.20 -9.27 14.00
C GLN A 47 1.98 -10.44 13.37
N GLY A 48 2.42 -10.33 12.10
CA GLY A 48 3.27 -11.33 11.46
C GLY A 48 4.70 -11.42 12.04
N PHE A 49 5.17 -10.36 12.70
CA PHE A 49 6.50 -10.25 13.28
C PHE A 49 6.51 -10.36 14.81
N ILE A 50 5.35 -10.35 15.49
CA ILE A 50 5.26 -10.41 16.95
C ILE A 50 4.24 -11.46 17.41
N GLY A 51 4.67 -12.31 18.34
CA GLY A 51 3.81 -13.25 19.07
C GLY A 51 3.97 -14.71 18.63
N TRP A 52 3.18 -15.58 19.24
CA TRP A 52 3.18 -17.04 19.03
C TRP A 52 2.81 -17.51 17.61
N ARG A 53 2.39 -16.59 16.73
CA ARG A 53 2.16 -16.85 15.30
C ARG A 53 3.19 -16.17 14.40
N SER A 54 4.22 -15.57 14.99
CA SER A 54 5.27 -14.92 14.22
C SER A 54 6.11 -15.96 13.49
N GLY A 55 6.32 -15.75 12.20
CA GLY A 55 7.23 -16.57 11.39
C GLY A 55 8.70 -16.19 11.57
N VAL A 56 9.04 -15.35 12.56
CA VAL A 56 10.41 -14.91 12.81
C VAL A 56 11.13 -15.92 13.73
N PRO A 57 12.23 -16.56 13.27
CA PRO A 57 12.91 -17.63 14.02
C PRO A 57 13.30 -17.25 15.46
N ASP A 58 13.69 -15.99 15.69
CA ASP A 58 14.14 -15.53 17.01
C ASP A 58 13.04 -15.14 17.99
N LEU A 59 11.82 -14.85 17.51
CA LEU A 59 10.68 -14.53 18.37
C LEU A 59 9.84 -15.75 18.71
N ASN A 60 10.04 -16.85 17.97
CA ASN A 60 9.31 -18.09 18.18
C ASN A 60 9.94 -18.99 19.27
N LYS A 61 10.91 -18.47 20.03
CA LYS A 61 11.65 -19.23 21.05
C LYS A 61 10.72 -19.89 22.06
N CYS A 62 9.65 -19.22 22.50
CA CYS A 62 8.70 -19.82 23.42
C CYS A 62 7.88 -20.98 22.82
N LEU A 63 7.78 -21.11 21.49
CA LEU A 63 7.21 -22.32 20.86
C LEU A 63 8.26 -23.39 20.57
N GLU A 64 9.47 -22.98 20.21
CA GLU A 64 10.55 -23.94 19.88
C GLU A 64 11.11 -24.69 21.09
N HIS A 65 10.92 -24.18 22.32
CA HIS A 65 11.45 -24.83 23.54
C HIS A 65 10.42 -25.72 24.25
N ASP A 66 9.13 -25.59 23.93
CA ASP A 66 8.03 -26.33 24.56
C ASP A 66 7.58 -27.55 23.72
N TYR A 67 8.47 -28.16 22.94
CA TYR A 67 8.18 -29.39 22.17
C TYR A 67 8.06 -30.63 23.05
N GLU A 68 8.57 -30.57 24.29
CA GLU A 68 8.44 -31.68 25.23
C GLU A 68 7.03 -31.65 25.83
N ILE A 69 6.12 -32.44 25.26
CA ILE A 69 4.84 -32.75 25.89
C ILE A 69 5.13 -33.53 27.18
N ARG A 70 5.43 -32.82 28.26
CA ARG A 70 5.51 -33.41 29.60
C ARG A 70 4.09 -33.82 29.97
N SER A 71 3.84 -35.12 30.02
CA SER A 71 2.56 -35.69 30.47
C SER A 71 2.04 -34.90 31.69
N CYS A 72 0.93 -34.20 31.51
CA CYS A 72 0.42 -33.22 32.46
C CYS A 72 -0.05 -33.85 33.77
N LYS A 73 -0.25 -35.18 33.77
CA LYS A 73 -0.85 -35.90 34.88
C LYS A 73 0.23 -36.29 35.89
N GLY A 74 0.38 -35.44 36.91
CA GLY A 74 1.16 -35.75 38.11
C GLY A 74 2.62 -35.31 38.11
N ALA A 75 3.23 -34.98 36.97
CA ALA A 75 4.62 -34.50 36.91
C ALA A 75 4.79 -33.16 37.66
N TYR A 76 3.93 -32.18 37.35
CA TYR A 76 3.95 -30.87 38.01
C TYR A 76 3.57 -30.96 39.50
N ALA A 77 2.60 -31.82 39.83
CA ALA A 77 2.23 -32.07 41.22
C ALA A 77 3.38 -32.69 42.04
N LYS A 78 4.23 -33.51 41.42
CA LYS A 78 5.41 -34.10 42.04
C LYS A 78 6.52 -33.05 42.29
N GLU A 79 6.74 -32.13 41.35
CA GLU A 79 7.69 -31.01 41.54
C GLU A 79 7.28 -30.10 42.69
N LEU A 80 5.97 -29.88 42.88
CA LEU A 80 5.41 -29.09 43.98
C LEU A 80 5.32 -29.85 45.31
N GLY A 81 5.70 -31.14 45.36
CA GLY A 81 5.61 -31.96 46.57
C GLY A 81 4.17 -32.26 47.01
N TRP A 82 3.22 -32.23 46.08
CA TRP A 82 1.80 -32.38 46.39
C TRP A 82 1.46 -33.80 46.88
N PRO A 83 0.57 -33.96 47.88
CA PRO A 83 0.18 -35.27 48.39
C PRO A 83 -0.51 -36.12 47.30
N LYS A 84 -0.20 -37.42 47.29
CA LYS A 84 -0.70 -38.38 46.28
C LYS A 84 -2.23 -38.46 46.23
N GLN A 85 -2.90 -38.16 47.34
CA GLN A 85 -4.36 -38.10 47.45
C GLN A 85 -4.99 -36.97 46.62
N GLY A 86 -4.21 -35.94 46.27
CA GLY A 86 -4.65 -34.81 45.45
C GLY A 86 -4.34 -34.93 43.97
N VAL A 87 -3.76 -36.04 43.51
CA VAL A 87 -3.40 -36.30 42.11
C VAL A 87 -4.23 -37.49 41.62
N HIS A 88 -5.29 -37.23 40.85
CA HIS A 88 -6.24 -38.22 40.34
C HIS A 88 -5.84 -38.73 38.95
#